data_AF-A0A938B4N4-F1
#
_entry.id   AF-A0A938B4N4-F1
#
_cell.length_a   1.000
_cell.length_b   1.000
_cell.length_c   1.000
_cell.angle_alpha   90.00
_cell.angle_beta   90.00
_cell.angle_gamma   90.00
#
_symmetry.space_group_name_H-M   'P 1'
#
loop_
_entity.id
_entity.type
_entity.pdbx_description
1 polymer ?
#
loop_
_entity_poly.entity_id
_entity_poly.type
_entity_poly.pdbx_seq_one_letter_code
_entity_poly.pdbx_strand_id
1 'polypeptide(L)'
;MKAAAIPAFDATGNLPAGIYCATLDAIQDRFCTGEVRAHWGQVLREVVALAQSTGGVEAMYIFGSFVTAKAAPADLDLFVVMTADFVSERV
;
A
#
# COMPACT_ATOMS: atom_id res chain seq x y z
N MET A 1 -6.65 -4.42 -16.67
CA MET A 1 -5.16 -4.39 -16.71
C MET A 1 -4.65 -5.70 -16.11
N LYS A 2 -3.64 -6.35 -16.70
CA LYS A 2 -3.03 -7.53 -16.06
C LYS A 2 -2.35 -7.08 -14.77
N ALA A 3 -2.63 -7.73 -13.64
CA ALA A 3 -1.85 -7.55 -12.42
C ALA A 3 -0.39 -7.88 -12.76
N ALA A 4 0.47 -6.87 -12.78
CA ALA A 4 1.89 -7.10 -12.93
C ALA A 4 2.41 -7.58 -11.58
N ALA A 5 3.24 -8.63 -11.58
CA ALA A 5 3.90 -9.06 -10.35
C ALA A 5 4.72 -7.90 -9.79
N ILE A 6 4.68 -7.69 -8.47
CA ILE A 6 5.54 -6.72 -7.79
C ILE A 6 7.00 -7.11 -8.12
N PRO A 7 7.82 -6.19 -8.66
CA PRO A 7 9.19 -6.52 -9.05
C PRO A 7 10.05 -7.03 -7.88
N ALA A 8 11.13 -7.72 -8.23
CA ALA A 8 12.20 -7.99 -7.26
C ALA A 8 12.85 -6.68 -6.80
N PHE A 9 13.40 -6.70 -5.59
CA PHE A 9 14.21 -5.57 -5.11
C PHE A 9 15.52 -5.48 -5.90
N ASP A 10 16.04 -4.27 -6.02
CA ASP A 10 17.40 -4.01 -6.48
C ASP A 10 18.44 -4.36 -5.40
N ALA A 11 19.72 -4.14 -5.73
CA ALA A 11 20.84 -4.42 -4.83
C ALA A 11 20.82 -3.59 -3.53
N THR A 12 20.02 -2.52 -3.47
CA THR A 12 19.86 -1.67 -2.29
C THR A 12 18.62 -2.01 -1.46
N GLY A 13 17.83 -3.00 -1.90
CA GLY A 13 16.61 -3.41 -1.22
C GLY A 13 15.39 -2.55 -1.58
N ASN A 14 15.45 -1.75 -2.64
CA ASN A 14 14.34 -0.93 -3.11
C ASN A 14 13.66 -1.57 -4.32
N LEU A 15 12.39 -1.26 -4.56
CA LEU A 15 11.78 -1.55 -5.87
C LEU A 15 12.44 -0.66 -6.94
N PRO A 16 12.62 -1.15 -8.17
CA PRO A 16 13.02 -0.29 -9.29
C PRO A 16 12.04 0.87 -9.45
N ALA A 17 12.52 2.05 -9.85
CA ALA A 17 11.68 3.24 -9.99
C ALA A 17 10.49 2.98 -10.95
N GLY A 18 9.27 3.28 -10.50
CA GLY A 18 8.05 3.09 -11.28
C GLY A 18 6.79 3.00 -10.42
N ILE A 19 5.63 2.90 -11.08
CA ILE A 19 4.33 2.64 -10.46
C ILE A 19 3.90 1.23 -10.88
N TYR A 20 3.64 0.37 -9.90
CA TYR A 20 3.26 -1.02 -10.13
C TYR A 20 1.88 -1.30 -9.56
N CYS A 21 0.96 -1.77 -10.41
CA CYS A 21 -0.37 -2.18 -9.96
C CYS A 21 -0.31 -3.55 -9.30
N ALA A 22 -0.76 -3.66 -8.06
CA ALA A 22 -0.85 -4.90 -7.31
C ALA A 22 -2.22 -5.00 -6.61
N THR A 23 -2.67 -6.22 -6.36
CA THR A 23 -3.81 -6.47 -5.46
C THR A 23 -3.37 -6.29 -4.02
N LEU A 24 -4.33 -6.03 -3.12
CA LEU A 24 -4.05 -5.98 -1.68
C LEU A 24 -3.43 -7.30 -1.21
N ASP A 25 -3.93 -8.45 -1.67
CA ASP A 25 -3.37 -9.76 -1.33
C ASP A 25 -1.91 -9.90 -1.77
N ALA A 26 -1.56 -9.47 -2.98
CA ALA A 26 -0.17 -9.50 -3.45
C ALA A 26 0.75 -8.60 -2.61
N ILE A 27 0.25 -7.47 -2.13
CA ILE A 27 0.97 -6.58 -1.20
C ILE A 27 1.13 -7.26 0.18
N GLN A 28 0.10 -7.93 0.68
CA GLN A 28 0.14 -8.67 1.94
C GLN A 28 1.18 -9.78 1.90
N ASP A 29 1.11 -10.63 0.87
CA ASP A 29 2.04 -11.74 0.67
C ASP A 29 3.48 -11.26 0.53
N ARG A 30 3.69 -10.11 -0.12
CA ARG A 30 5.04 -9.60 -0.40
C ARG A 30 5.67 -8.84 0.76
N PHE A 31 4.91 -8.00 1.46
CA PHE A 31 5.46 -7.00 2.37
C PHE A 31 5.05 -7.19 3.83
N CYS A 32 4.12 -8.10 4.15
CA CYS A 32 3.54 -8.22 5.49
C CYS A 32 4.02 -9.45 6.26
N THR A 33 5.14 -10.06 5.84
CA THR A 33 5.75 -11.21 6.52
C THR A 33 6.70 -10.78 7.64
N GLY A 34 6.55 -11.38 8.82
CA GLY A 34 7.31 -11.05 10.03
C GLY A 34 6.51 -10.17 11.00
N GLU A 35 6.88 -10.13 12.29
CA GLU A 35 6.05 -9.55 13.36
C GLU A 35 5.70 -8.06 13.14
N VAL A 36 6.71 -7.21 12.94
CA VAL A 36 6.51 -5.77 12.68
C VAL A 36 5.72 -5.51 11.41
N ARG A 37 6.00 -6.29 10.37
CA ARG A 37 5.37 -6.15 9.05
C ARG A 37 3.93 -6.66 9.05
N ALA A 38 3.61 -7.67 9.84
CA ALA A 38 2.26 -8.16 10.02
C ALA A 38 1.35 -7.13 10.69
N HIS A 39 1.87 -6.36 11.65
CA HIS A 39 1.17 -5.22 12.25
C HIS A 39 0.77 -4.19 11.18
N TRP A 40 1.74 -3.72 10.39
CA TRP A 40 1.45 -2.81 9.29
C TRP A 40 0.55 -3.41 8.22
N GLY A 41 0.66 -4.71 7.95
CA GLY A 41 -0.27 -5.43 7.07
C GLY A 41 -1.72 -5.37 7.56
N GLN A 42 -1.94 -5.45 8.87
CA GLN A 42 -3.28 -5.27 9.45
C GLN A 42 -3.76 -3.83 9.30
N VAL A 43 -2.95 -2.84 9.67
CA VAL A 43 -3.29 -1.41 9.52
C VAL A 43 -3.63 -1.09 8.07
N LEU A 44 -2.86 -1.62 7.11
CA LEU A 44 -3.12 -1.44 5.68
C LEU A 44 -4.50 -2.01 5.28
N ARG A 45 -4.90 -3.19 5.78
CA ARG A 45 -6.24 -3.75 5.50
C ARG A 45 -7.34 -2.85 6.04
N GLU A 46 -7.19 -2.37 7.26
CA GLU A 46 -8.18 -1.51 7.91
C GLU A 46 -8.33 -0.17 7.16
N VAL A 47 -7.21 0.47 6.79
CA VAL A 47 -7.22 1.73 6.04
C VAL A 47 -7.79 1.55 4.64
N VAL A 48 -7.43 0.48 3.93
CA VAL A 48 -8.00 0.19 2.60
C VAL A 48 -9.50 -0.05 2.69
N ALA A 49 -9.96 -0.84 3.67
CA ALA A 49 -11.38 -1.10 3.87
C ALA A 49 -12.16 0.19 4.20
N LEU A 50 -11.61 1.04 5.07
CA LEU A 50 -12.20 2.33 5.43
C LEU A 50 -12.25 3.30 4.24
N ALA A 51 -11.16 3.40 3.47
CA ALA A 51 -11.15 4.24 2.28
C ALA A 51 -12.19 3.75 1.26
N GLN A 52 -12.21 2.43 0.99
CA GLN A 52 -13.16 1.83 0.06
C GLN A 52 -14.62 1.99 0.50
N SER A 53 -14.91 1.98 1.80
CA SER A 53 -16.29 2.14 2.29
C SER A 53 -16.88 3.51 2.00
N THR A 54 -16.07 4.50 1.66
CA THR A 54 -16.55 5.82 1.20
C THR A 54 -17.20 5.77 -0.19
N GLY A 55 -16.92 4.74 -0.98
CA GLY A 55 -17.33 4.65 -2.38
C GLY A 55 -16.65 5.65 -3.33
N GLY A 56 -15.75 6.51 -2.81
CA GLY A 56 -15.12 7.61 -3.53
C GLY A 56 -13.64 7.41 -3.87
N VAL A 57 -13.06 6.22 -3.67
CA VAL A 57 -11.64 5.99 -3.97
C VAL A 57 -11.44 5.71 -5.45
N GLU A 58 -10.63 6.53 -6.13
CA GLU A 58 -10.20 6.30 -7.52
C GLU A 58 -8.88 5.52 -7.59
N ALA A 59 -7.93 5.83 -6.71
CA ALA A 59 -6.64 5.14 -6.64
C ALA A 59 -6.01 5.23 -5.25
N MET A 60 -5.19 4.24 -4.91
CA MET A 60 -4.34 4.26 -3.72
C MET A 60 -2.91 3.92 -4.11
N TYR A 61 -1.96 4.70 -3.61
CA TYR A 61 -0.53 4.50 -3.80
C TYR A 61 0.11 4.23 -2.44
N ILE A 62 0.96 3.20 -2.39
CA ILE A 62 1.75 2.84 -1.21
C ILE A 62 3.21 3.06 -1.56
N PHE A 63 3.96 3.73 -0.70
CA PHE A 63 5.34 4.08 -0.96
C PHE A 63 6.18 4.07 0.32
N GLY A 64 7.34 4.73 0.26
CA GLY A 64 8.23 4.91 1.40
C GLY A 64 8.82 3.60 1.92
N SER A 65 9.11 3.56 3.21
CA SER A 65 9.96 2.50 3.77
C SER A 65 9.27 1.12 3.80
N PHE A 66 7.95 1.08 3.79
CA PHE A 66 7.15 -0.14 3.83
C PHE A 66 7.36 -1.05 2.61
N VAL A 67 7.46 -0.48 1.41
CA VAL A 67 7.62 -1.20 0.13
C VAL A 67 9.09 -1.52 -0.21
N THR A 68 9.97 -1.53 0.79
CA THR A 68 11.39 -1.88 0.65
C THR A 68 11.71 -3.20 1.35
N ALA A 69 12.98 -3.63 1.32
CA ALA A 69 13.48 -4.80 2.05
C ALA A 69 13.69 -4.55 3.57
N LYS A 70 13.48 -3.33 4.07
CA LYS A 70 13.73 -2.97 5.48
C LYS A 70 12.92 -3.87 6.43
N ALA A 71 13.55 -4.62 7.33
CA ALA A 71 12.83 -5.57 8.18
C ALA A 71 11.73 -4.93 9.04
N ALA A 72 11.99 -3.73 9.56
CA ALA A 72 11.07 -2.96 10.40
C ALA A 72 10.85 -1.56 9.81
N PRO A 73 9.87 -1.36 8.91
CA PRO A 73 9.44 -0.03 8.50
C PRO A 73 8.82 0.70 9.70
N ALA A 74 9.01 2.02 9.75
CA ALA A 74 8.59 2.84 10.90
C ALA A 74 7.11 3.22 10.84
N ASP A 75 6.53 3.22 9.64
CA ASP A 75 5.23 3.75 9.29
C ASP A 75 4.70 3.15 7.98
N LEU A 76 3.46 3.51 7.63
CA LEU A 76 2.83 3.29 6.34
C LEU A 76 2.63 4.61 5.61
N ASP A 77 3.31 4.77 4.47
CA ASP A 77 3.10 5.90 3.58
C ASP A 77 2.05 5.57 2.51
N LEU A 78 0.96 6.34 2.50
CA LEU A 78 -0.19 6.16 1.63
C LEU A 78 -0.60 7.49 1.00
N PHE A 79 -0.93 7.46 -0.30
CA PHE A 79 -1.57 8.57 -1.00
C PHE A 79 -2.85 8.06 -1.65
N VAL A 80 -3.98 8.71 -1.36
CA VAL A 80 -5.31 8.31 -1.83
C VAL A 80 -5.84 9.38 -2.76
N VAL A 81 -6.22 8.97 -3.97
CA VAL A 81 -6.95 9.80 -4.92
C VAL A 81 -8.43 9.50 -4.75
N MET A 82 -9.19 10.53 -4.40
CA MET A 82 -10.64 10.45 -4.24
C MET A 82 -11.34 11.03 -5.47
N THR A 83 -12.61 10.68 -5.68
CA THR A 83 -13.45 11.32 -6.68
C THR A 83 -13.53 12.82 -6.43
N ALA A 84 -13.66 13.60 -7.50
CA ALA A 84 -13.65 15.06 -7.41
C ALA A 84 -14.78 15.65 -6.56
N ASP A 85 -15.89 14.92 -6.42
CA ASP A 85 -17.06 15.26 -5.61
C ASP A 85 -16.99 14.69 -4.18
N PHE A 86 -15.92 14.00 -3.82
CA PHE A 86 -15.74 13.48 -2.47
C PHE A 86 -15.70 14.63 -1.46
N VAL A 87 -16.60 14.55 -0.49
CA VAL A 87 -16.65 15.47 0.66
C VAL A 87 -16.43 14.63 1.91
N SER A 88 -15.40 14.95 2.68
CA SER A 88 -15.23 14.36 4.00
C SER A 88 -16.32 14.91 4.93
N GLU A 89 -17.09 14.04 5.57
CA GLU A 89 -17.79 14.41 6.79
C GLU A 89 -16.73 14.86 7.80
N ARG A 90 -16.89 16.06 8.36
CA ARG A 90 -15.91 16.63 9.30
C ARG A 90 -15.68 15.64 10.45
N VAL A 91 -14.42 15.24 10.63
CA VAL A 91 -13.92 14.63 11.88
C VAL A 91 -13.83 15.71 12.95
#